data_AF-A0A813MIB4-F1
#
_entry.id   AF-A0A813MIB4-F1
#
_cell.length_a   1.000
_cell.length_b   1.000
_cell.length_c   1.000
_cell.angle_alpha   90.00
_cell.angle_beta   90.00
_cell.angle_gamma   90.00
#
_symmetry.space_group_name_H-M   'P 1'
#
loop_
_entity.id
_entity.type
_entity.pdbx_description
1 polymer ?
#
loop_
_entity_poly.entity_id
_entity_poly.type
_entity_poly.pdbx_seq_one_letter_code
_entity_poly.pdbx_strand_id
1 'polypeptide(L)'
;MQTLKELRLECNKIGDKGAQALGEGLQRNTTLTLLDVESNQIGEKGAQALGEALQKNTALIKLNFEYNQIGDRGAQAFGEGLQKNTTLKELCLESNEIGDEGAQILGEGLQKNTTLTKLDLFINKIGDKGAQALGEALKKNTTLKELSLDCNKIGDKGAQALGEGLQKNTALTQLHLSGNQIGDQGVQVLGEGLQRNTTLIELGLANNQIGEKGTQALGEILRKNITLTILHFGHNEIGEKGAQVLGEALKKNTTLKELSLGFSQIGEKGAQILSEVLQKNTTLKELSLGSNQIGDKGAHVLSEALQQNTTLTELAFGDNQIGDKGAQALGEGLQKNTALTQLDLRDNQIGDEGAQALGESLQKNTTLTILHLGHNEIGDKGAQAFGEGLQKNTALTKLNFEYNQIGDEGAQALGEGLQKNTTLKELNLSYNQIGYVGAPALGGAFDTNSTLTELNVYGNEIGDEWKDYFEIIEDENARLRIYL
;
A
#
# COMPACT_ATOMS: atom_id res chain seq x y z
N MET A 1 18.44 -1.36 38.13
CA MET A 1 17.18 -1.97 37.66
C MET A 1 16.89 -1.42 36.29
N GLN A 2 16.76 -2.27 35.27
CA GLN A 2 16.25 -1.83 33.96
C GLN A 2 14.80 -1.38 34.14
N THR A 3 14.49 -0.14 33.75
CA THR A 3 13.14 0.40 33.81
C THR A 3 12.40 0.04 32.53
N LEU A 4 11.22 -0.55 32.63
CA LEU A 4 10.39 -0.94 31.48
C LEU A 4 10.11 0.28 30.58
N LYS A 5 10.41 0.14 29.28
CA LYS A 5 10.23 1.17 28.25
C LYS A 5 9.05 0.88 27.33
N GLU A 6 8.83 -0.38 27.02
CA GLU A 6 7.77 -0.83 26.14
C GLU A 6 7.00 -1.95 26.83
N LEU A 7 5.69 -1.91 26.74
CA LEU A 7 4.81 -2.95 27.24
C LEU A 7 3.83 -3.32 26.13
N ARG A 8 3.94 -4.56 25.68
CA ARG A 8 3.21 -5.14 24.57
C ARG A 8 2.32 -6.26 25.09
N LEU A 9 1.01 -6.07 25.00
CA LEU A 9 -0.02 -6.95 25.55
C LEU A 9 -1.06 -7.33 24.50
N GLU A 10 -0.73 -7.26 23.21
CA GLU A 10 -1.59 -7.58 22.08
C GLU A 10 -2.26 -8.97 22.28
N CYS A 11 -3.57 -9.07 22.00
CA CYS A 11 -4.30 -10.36 22.04
C CYS A 11 -4.35 -11.08 23.41
N ASN A 12 -4.21 -10.37 24.55
CA ASN A 12 -4.17 -10.99 25.89
C ASN A 12 -5.50 -11.02 26.66
N LYS A 13 -6.59 -10.47 26.10
CA LYS A 13 -7.93 -10.42 26.74
C LYS A 13 -7.92 -9.79 28.15
N ILE A 14 -7.09 -8.76 28.37
CA ILE A 14 -6.97 -8.15 29.71
C ILE A 14 -8.28 -7.49 30.20
N GLY A 15 -9.14 -7.08 29.26
CA GLY A 15 -10.43 -6.43 29.52
C GLY A 15 -10.34 -5.16 30.37
N ASP A 16 -11.50 -4.66 30.79
CA ASP A 16 -11.59 -3.41 31.58
C ASP A 16 -10.77 -3.46 32.88
N LYS A 17 -10.78 -4.59 33.59
CA LYS A 17 -10.07 -4.72 34.87
C LYS A 17 -8.56 -4.62 34.70
N GLY A 18 -8.01 -5.29 33.67
CA GLY A 18 -6.59 -5.19 33.36
C GLY A 18 -6.21 -3.78 32.91
N ALA A 19 -7.01 -3.17 32.05
CA ALA A 19 -6.81 -1.79 31.61
C ALA A 19 -6.88 -0.77 32.77
N GLN A 20 -7.76 -0.99 33.75
CA GLN A 20 -7.81 -0.17 34.97
C GLN A 20 -6.52 -0.27 35.78
N ALA A 21 -6.00 -1.48 36.00
CA ALA A 21 -4.73 -1.67 36.69
C ALA A 21 -3.55 -1.03 35.93
N LEU A 22 -3.56 -1.12 34.60
CA LEU A 22 -2.58 -0.41 33.76
C LEU A 22 -2.70 1.11 33.92
N GLY A 23 -3.92 1.66 33.92
CA GLY A 23 -4.17 3.08 34.15
C GLY A 23 -3.61 3.57 35.49
N GLU A 24 -3.85 2.84 36.57
CA GLU A 24 -3.28 3.15 37.89
C GLU A 24 -1.75 3.13 37.87
N GLY A 25 -1.15 2.14 37.22
CA GLY A 25 0.30 2.03 37.05
C GLY A 25 0.88 3.19 36.25
N LEU A 26 0.24 3.55 35.12
CA LEU A 26 0.68 4.62 34.23
C LEU A 26 0.69 6.00 34.87
N GLN A 27 -0.23 6.28 35.81
CA GLN A 27 -0.26 7.56 36.52
C GLN A 27 1.04 7.86 37.28
N ARG A 28 1.78 6.82 37.68
CA ARG A 28 3.03 6.93 38.44
C ARG A 28 4.25 6.55 37.63
N ASN A 29 4.04 5.95 36.45
CA ASN A 29 5.13 5.48 35.61
C ASN A 29 5.73 6.64 34.82
N THR A 30 7.05 6.81 34.92
CA THR A 30 7.80 7.88 34.24
C THR A 30 8.78 7.35 33.21
N THR A 31 8.69 6.06 32.85
CA THR A 31 9.70 5.40 32.00
C THR A 31 9.13 4.74 30.76
N LEU A 32 7.88 4.27 30.82
CA LEU A 32 7.18 3.59 29.75
C LEU A 32 6.82 4.60 28.65
N THR A 33 7.37 4.38 27.47
CA THR A 33 7.19 5.22 26.29
C THR A 33 6.21 4.61 25.28
N LEU A 34 6.02 3.29 25.32
CA LEU A 34 5.07 2.57 24.47
C LEU A 34 4.20 1.65 25.32
N LEU A 35 2.89 1.76 25.13
CA LEU A 35 1.91 0.81 25.61
C LEU A 35 1.09 0.30 24.43
N ASP A 36 1.15 -1.01 24.20
CA ASP A 36 0.34 -1.71 23.22
C ASP A 36 -0.67 -2.62 23.91
N VAL A 37 -1.95 -2.34 23.72
CA VAL A 37 -3.08 -3.12 24.22
C VAL A 37 -4.07 -3.46 23.12
N GLU A 38 -3.57 -3.64 21.89
CA GLU A 38 -4.37 -4.10 20.75
C GLU A 38 -5.15 -5.39 21.07
N SER A 39 -6.39 -5.51 20.56
CA SER A 39 -7.14 -6.78 20.57
C SER A 39 -7.32 -7.39 21.98
N ASN A 40 -7.68 -6.55 22.96
CA ASN A 40 -7.73 -6.93 24.38
C ASN A 40 -9.12 -6.96 25.02
N GLN A 41 -10.18 -6.73 24.24
CA GLN A 41 -11.56 -6.66 24.72
C GLN A 41 -11.76 -5.58 25.79
N ILE A 42 -11.00 -4.48 25.69
CA ILE A 42 -11.12 -3.33 26.58
C ILE A 42 -12.36 -2.54 26.16
N GLY A 43 -13.25 -2.29 27.11
CA GLY A 43 -14.46 -1.50 26.91
C GLY A 43 -14.29 -0.07 27.41
N GLU A 44 -15.43 0.63 27.54
CA GLU A 44 -15.51 2.02 27.97
C GLU A 44 -14.76 2.29 29.30
N LYS A 45 -14.87 1.38 30.28
CA LYS A 45 -14.30 1.60 31.63
C LYS A 45 -12.78 1.47 31.65
N GLY A 46 -12.24 0.52 30.90
CA GLY A 46 -10.79 0.37 30.77
C GLY A 46 -10.17 1.54 30.01
N ALA A 47 -10.82 1.98 28.92
CA ALA A 47 -10.41 3.18 28.19
C ALA A 47 -10.47 4.43 29.06
N GLN A 48 -11.53 4.57 29.88
CA GLN A 48 -11.65 5.67 30.82
C GLN A 48 -10.44 5.76 31.77
N ALA A 49 -10.05 4.66 32.39
CA ALA A 49 -8.92 4.63 33.30
C ALA A 49 -7.59 5.02 32.64
N LEU A 50 -7.40 4.61 31.37
CA LEU A 50 -6.19 4.94 30.62
C LEU A 50 -6.20 6.38 30.11
N GLY A 51 -7.34 6.91 29.66
CA GLY A 51 -7.52 8.33 29.33
C GLY A 51 -7.28 9.25 30.52
N GLU A 52 -7.78 8.89 31.71
CA GLU A 52 -7.48 9.58 32.96
C GLU A 52 -5.99 9.51 33.32
N ALA A 53 -5.34 8.37 33.07
CA ALA A 53 -3.91 8.22 33.29
C ALA A 53 -3.07 9.13 32.39
N LEU A 54 -3.47 9.33 31.13
CA LEU A 54 -2.80 10.25 30.19
C LEU A 54 -2.75 11.70 30.71
N GLN A 55 -3.74 12.12 31.51
CA GLN A 55 -3.75 13.48 32.09
C GLN A 55 -2.58 13.74 33.05
N LYS A 56 -2.00 12.68 33.63
CA LYS A 56 -0.91 12.75 34.61
C LYS A 56 0.40 12.17 34.08
N ASN A 57 0.33 11.23 33.14
CA ASN A 57 1.50 10.57 32.62
C ASN A 57 2.35 11.54 31.78
N THR A 58 3.66 11.52 32.03
CA THR A 58 4.64 12.41 31.38
C THR A 58 5.74 11.64 30.66
N ALA A 59 5.47 10.39 30.26
CA ALA A 59 6.49 9.52 29.65
C ALA A 59 6.00 8.83 28.38
N LEU A 60 4.69 8.54 28.29
CA LEU A 60 4.12 7.80 27.18
C LEU A 60 4.18 8.64 25.91
N ILE A 61 4.71 8.03 24.85
CA ILE A 61 4.89 8.60 23.53
C ILE A 61 3.91 7.95 22.55
N LYS A 62 3.71 6.63 22.66
CA LYS A 62 2.80 5.86 21.83
C LYS A 62 1.82 5.05 22.67
N LEU A 63 0.54 5.14 22.31
CA LEU A 63 -0.53 4.31 22.85
C LEU A 63 -1.26 3.64 21.70
N ASN A 64 -1.17 2.30 21.63
CA ASN A 64 -1.94 1.49 20.70
C ASN A 64 -3.14 0.86 21.43
N PHE A 65 -4.35 1.17 20.93
CA PHE A 65 -5.63 0.70 21.45
C PHE A 65 -6.48 0.00 20.40
N GLU A 66 -5.90 -0.36 19.25
CA GLU A 66 -6.60 -0.89 18.10
C GLU A 66 -7.41 -2.17 18.45
N TYR A 67 -8.51 -2.42 17.73
CA TYR A 67 -9.35 -3.60 17.89
C TYR A 67 -9.89 -3.82 19.32
N ASN A 68 -10.44 -2.78 19.93
CA ASN A 68 -11.12 -2.82 21.23
C ASN A 68 -12.57 -2.32 21.11
N GLN A 69 -13.27 -2.10 22.23
CA GLN A 69 -14.71 -1.77 22.25
C GLN A 69 -14.97 -0.52 23.08
N ILE A 70 -14.14 0.52 22.90
CA ILE A 70 -14.13 1.67 23.81
C ILE A 70 -15.31 2.62 23.58
N GLY A 71 -15.86 2.67 22.36
CA GLY A 71 -16.98 3.55 21.98
C GLY A 71 -16.72 5.04 22.24
N ASP A 72 -17.80 5.83 22.15
CA ASP A 72 -17.74 7.29 22.33
C ASP A 72 -17.27 7.71 23.74
N ARG A 73 -17.64 6.94 24.77
CA ARG A 73 -17.23 7.23 26.16
C ARG A 73 -15.76 6.98 26.42
N GLY A 74 -15.19 5.92 25.82
CA GLY A 74 -13.76 5.70 25.88
C GLY A 74 -12.98 6.76 25.12
N ALA A 75 -13.46 7.14 23.92
CA ALA A 75 -12.91 8.25 23.15
C ALA A 75 -12.98 9.59 23.90
N GLN A 76 -14.06 9.83 24.66
CA GLN A 76 -14.17 11.00 25.53
C GLN A 76 -13.01 11.09 26.52
N ALA A 77 -12.68 9.99 27.20
CA ALA A 77 -11.58 9.97 28.16
C ALA A 77 -10.22 10.25 27.52
N PHE A 78 -9.99 9.73 26.31
CA PHE A 78 -8.77 10.05 25.56
C PHE A 78 -8.74 11.51 25.11
N GLY A 79 -9.85 12.08 24.64
CA GLY A 79 -9.93 13.50 24.29
C GLY A 79 -9.66 14.41 25.48
N GLU A 80 -10.21 14.10 26.66
CA GLU A 80 -9.89 14.79 27.92
C GLU A 80 -8.42 14.60 28.35
N GLY A 81 -7.88 13.41 28.14
CA GLY A 81 -6.46 13.08 28.31
C GLY A 81 -5.55 13.98 27.47
N LEU A 82 -5.84 14.08 26.18
CA LEU A 82 -5.08 14.87 25.21
C LEU A 82 -5.04 16.36 25.56
N GLN A 83 -6.08 16.91 26.20
CA GLN A 83 -6.09 18.32 26.62
C GLN A 83 -4.99 18.67 27.62
N LYS A 84 -4.52 17.68 28.41
CA LYS A 84 -3.52 17.89 29.47
C LYS A 84 -2.21 17.19 29.18
N ASN A 85 -2.22 16.12 28.39
CA ASN A 85 -1.02 15.35 28.09
C ASN A 85 -0.06 16.18 27.21
N THR A 86 1.23 16.11 27.55
CA THR A 86 2.29 16.88 26.88
C THR A 86 3.42 16.00 26.36
N THR A 87 3.18 14.69 26.15
CA THR A 87 4.23 13.75 25.72
C THR A 87 3.79 12.81 24.62
N LEU A 88 2.51 12.45 24.58
CA LEU A 88 1.95 11.53 23.61
C LEU A 88 2.06 12.13 22.21
N LYS A 89 2.61 11.33 21.29
CA LYS A 89 2.83 11.65 19.88
C LYS A 89 1.95 10.80 18.97
N GLU A 90 1.69 9.55 19.35
CA GLU A 90 0.91 8.60 18.56
C GLU A 90 -0.22 8.02 19.42
N LEU A 91 -1.44 8.12 18.90
CA LEU A 91 -2.62 7.50 19.48
C LEU A 91 -3.35 6.70 18.40
N CYS A 92 -3.34 5.37 18.52
CA CYS A 92 -4.04 4.49 17.59
C CYS A 92 -5.34 3.97 18.20
N LEU A 93 -6.47 4.26 17.54
CA LEU A 93 -7.83 3.91 17.96
C LEU A 93 -8.60 3.22 16.83
N GLU A 94 -7.91 2.46 15.98
CA GLU A 94 -8.56 1.68 14.92
C GLU A 94 -9.60 0.71 15.48
N SER A 95 -10.71 0.51 14.79
CA SER A 95 -11.68 -0.56 15.10
C SER A 95 -12.14 -0.53 16.57
N ASN A 96 -12.72 0.61 16.97
CA ASN A 96 -13.07 0.91 18.37
C ASN A 96 -14.51 1.40 18.58
N GLU A 97 -15.32 1.32 17.52
CA GLU A 97 -16.72 1.74 17.49
C GLU A 97 -16.97 3.21 17.85
N ILE A 98 -15.99 4.09 17.63
CA ILE A 98 -16.08 5.53 17.90
C ILE A 98 -17.03 6.17 16.88
N GLY A 99 -18.05 6.88 17.35
CA GLY A 99 -19.00 7.65 16.57
C GLY A 99 -18.69 9.15 16.54
N ASP A 100 -19.69 9.93 16.15
CA ASP A 100 -19.60 11.39 16.06
C ASP A 100 -19.31 12.06 17.40
N GLU A 101 -19.89 11.56 18.50
CA GLU A 101 -19.72 12.13 19.84
C GLU A 101 -18.28 11.93 20.33
N GLY A 102 -17.70 10.74 20.18
CA GLY A 102 -16.32 10.46 20.52
C GLY A 102 -15.34 11.28 19.68
N ALA A 103 -15.57 11.35 18.36
CA ALA A 103 -14.77 12.18 17.46
C ALA A 103 -14.84 13.68 17.83
N GLN A 104 -16.00 14.16 18.30
CA GLN A 104 -16.13 15.54 18.77
C GLN A 104 -15.20 15.82 19.96
N ILE A 105 -15.21 14.97 20.97
CA ILE A 105 -14.38 15.17 22.16
C ILE A 105 -12.88 15.01 21.85
N LEU A 106 -12.52 14.07 20.96
CA LEU A 106 -11.16 13.96 20.44
C LEU A 106 -10.73 15.25 19.74
N GLY A 107 -11.61 15.84 18.91
CA GLY A 107 -11.39 17.13 18.27
C GLY A 107 -11.16 18.26 19.28
N GLU A 108 -11.96 18.34 20.34
CA GLU A 108 -11.74 19.31 21.44
C GLU A 108 -10.39 19.10 22.15
N GLY A 109 -9.97 17.83 22.32
CA GLY A 109 -8.65 17.45 22.79
C GLY A 109 -7.53 17.99 21.91
N LEU A 110 -7.60 17.71 20.60
CA LEU A 110 -6.64 18.13 19.59
C LEU A 110 -6.48 19.66 19.52
N GLN A 111 -7.55 20.43 19.75
CA GLN A 111 -7.47 21.90 19.76
C GLN A 111 -6.52 22.46 20.83
N LYS A 112 -6.32 21.72 21.93
CA LYS A 112 -5.44 22.13 23.04
C LYS A 112 -4.12 21.38 23.04
N ASN A 113 -4.10 20.17 22.51
CA ASN A 113 -2.91 19.34 22.48
C ASN A 113 -1.85 19.93 21.53
N THR A 114 -0.59 19.85 21.95
CA THR A 114 0.57 20.42 21.23
C THR A 114 1.68 19.39 21.01
N THR A 115 1.37 18.10 21.13
CA THR A 115 2.38 17.03 21.04
C THR A 115 2.00 15.89 20.11
N LEU A 116 0.70 15.62 19.96
CA LEU A 116 0.20 14.55 19.12
C LEU A 116 0.51 14.88 17.65
N THR A 117 1.16 13.95 17.00
CA THR A 117 1.57 14.01 15.59
C THR A 117 0.80 13.00 14.73
N LYS A 118 0.30 11.90 15.32
CA LYS A 118 -0.51 10.90 14.62
C LYS A 118 -1.75 10.55 15.44
N LEU A 119 -2.90 10.59 14.79
CA LEU A 119 -4.16 10.06 15.31
C LEU A 119 -4.75 9.09 14.29
N ASP A 120 -4.88 7.84 14.71
CA ASP A 120 -5.51 6.79 13.89
C ASP A 120 -6.94 6.52 14.35
N LEU A 121 -7.90 6.71 13.45
CA LEU A 121 -9.33 6.44 13.64
C LEU A 121 -9.88 5.51 12.55
N PHE A 122 -9.03 4.72 11.88
CA PHE A 122 -9.40 3.72 10.88
C PHE A 122 -10.52 2.79 11.38
N ILE A 123 -11.46 2.41 10.52
CA ILE A 123 -12.59 1.51 10.84
C ILE A 123 -13.32 1.96 12.13
N ASN A 124 -14.03 3.06 12.06
CA ASN A 124 -14.90 3.51 13.14
C ASN A 124 -16.29 3.87 12.60
N LYS A 125 -17.13 4.51 13.41
CA LYS A 125 -18.51 4.90 13.07
C LYS A 125 -18.64 6.42 12.90
N ILE A 126 -17.54 7.12 12.61
CA ILE A 126 -17.49 8.59 12.49
C ILE A 126 -18.23 9.02 11.23
N GLY A 127 -19.22 9.89 11.38
CA GLY A 127 -19.95 10.51 10.28
C GLY A 127 -19.57 11.97 10.06
N ASP A 128 -20.45 12.69 9.37
CA ASP A 128 -20.23 14.10 9.03
C ASP A 128 -20.03 15.01 10.26
N LYS A 129 -20.72 14.74 11.38
CA LYS A 129 -20.61 15.61 12.57
C LYS A 129 -19.27 15.41 13.28
N GLY A 130 -18.80 14.18 13.38
CA GLY A 130 -17.49 13.88 13.94
C GLY A 130 -16.37 14.46 13.05
N ALA A 131 -16.47 14.27 11.73
CA ALA A 131 -15.57 14.90 10.77
C ALA A 131 -15.60 16.44 10.85
N GLN A 132 -16.77 17.03 11.10
CA GLN A 132 -16.89 18.48 11.33
C GLN A 132 -16.10 18.94 12.56
N ALA A 133 -16.21 18.23 13.69
CA ALA A 133 -15.46 18.57 14.89
C ALA A 133 -13.94 18.40 14.70
N LEU A 134 -13.50 17.38 13.96
CA LEU A 134 -12.11 17.19 13.59
C LEU A 134 -11.62 18.30 12.64
N GLY A 135 -12.45 18.72 11.68
CA GLY A 135 -12.18 19.87 10.82
C GLY A 135 -11.96 21.16 11.60
N GLU A 136 -12.81 21.44 12.60
CA GLU A 136 -12.62 22.57 13.53
C GLU A 136 -11.33 22.44 14.36
N ALA A 137 -10.96 21.20 14.74
CA ALA A 137 -9.71 20.95 15.44
C ALA A 137 -8.49 21.26 14.55
N LEU A 138 -8.52 20.86 13.28
CA LEU A 138 -7.46 21.14 12.31
C LEU A 138 -7.25 22.65 12.07
N LYS A 139 -8.28 23.49 12.24
CA LYS A 139 -8.14 24.95 12.15
C LYS A 139 -7.20 25.53 13.22
N LYS A 140 -7.07 24.87 14.37
CA LYS A 140 -6.28 25.34 15.52
C LYS A 140 -5.04 24.53 15.80
N ASN A 141 -5.09 23.22 15.57
CA ASN A 141 -3.99 22.32 15.85
C ASN A 141 -2.85 22.54 14.83
N THR A 142 -1.62 22.64 15.34
CA THR A 142 -0.41 22.90 14.53
C THR A 142 0.63 21.79 14.66
N THR A 143 0.26 20.63 15.22
CA THR A 143 1.20 19.54 15.55
C THR A 143 0.86 18.23 14.87
N LEU A 144 -0.42 17.95 14.64
CA LEU A 144 -0.89 16.75 13.98
C LEU A 144 -0.38 16.74 12.53
N LYS A 145 0.32 15.66 12.19
CA LYS A 145 0.93 15.40 10.88
C LYS A 145 0.11 14.38 10.09
N GLU A 146 -0.43 13.39 10.78
CA GLU A 146 -1.19 12.30 10.18
C GLU A 146 -2.55 12.16 10.87
N LEU A 147 -3.60 12.12 10.06
CA LEU A 147 -4.97 11.83 10.48
C LEU A 147 -5.55 10.75 9.57
N SER A 148 -5.75 9.56 10.12
CA SER A 148 -6.42 8.46 9.44
C SER A 148 -7.89 8.41 9.81
N LEU A 149 -8.76 8.48 8.81
CA LEU A 149 -10.21 8.41 8.92
C LEU A 149 -10.80 7.41 7.90
N ASP A 150 -9.99 6.49 7.37
CA ASP A 150 -10.51 5.54 6.40
C ASP A 150 -11.57 4.62 7.01
N CYS A 151 -12.42 4.05 6.16
CA CYS A 151 -13.46 3.10 6.53
C CYS A 151 -14.40 3.62 7.64
N ASN A 152 -14.83 4.87 7.51
CA ASN A 152 -15.82 5.52 8.36
C ASN A 152 -17.11 5.83 7.57
N LYS A 153 -17.96 6.72 8.06
CA LYS A 153 -19.24 7.12 7.46
C LYS A 153 -19.26 8.59 7.03
N ILE A 154 -18.09 9.12 6.67
CA ILE A 154 -17.93 10.53 6.30
C ILE A 154 -18.52 10.75 4.91
N GLY A 155 -19.44 11.69 4.77
CA GLY A 155 -20.01 12.12 3.49
C GLY A 155 -19.50 13.48 3.06
N ASP A 156 -20.21 14.10 2.12
CA ASP A 156 -19.81 15.38 1.53
C ASP A 156 -19.69 16.53 2.56
N LYS A 157 -20.53 16.55 3.59
CA LYS A 157 -20.47 17.61 4.61
C LYS A 157 -19.26 17.44 5.54
N GLY A 158 -18.92 16.20 5.89
CA GLY A 158 -17.69 15.92 6.63
C GLY A 158 -16.46 16.26 5.82
N ALA A 159 -16.42 15.89 4.53
CA ALA A 159 -15.36 16.28 3.60
C ALA A 159 -15.22 17.81 3.47
N GLN A 160 -16.34 18.54 3.42
CA GLN A 160 -16.34 20.01 3.45
C GLN A 160 -15.64 20.55 4.70
N ALA A 161 -16.02 20.08 5.87
CA ALA A 161 -15.48 20.60 7.12
C ALA A 161 -13.98 20.28 7.28
N LEU A 162 -13.55 19.11 6.82
CA LEU A 162 -12.12 18.76 6.75
C LEU A 162 -11.38 19.68 5.77
N GLY A 163 -11.95 19.98 4.60
CA GLY A 163 -11.40 20.96 3.65
C GLY A 163 -11.26 22.36 4.23
N GLU A 164 -12.26 22.83 4.97
CA GLU A 164 -12.17 24.11 5.69
C GLU A 164 -11.09 24.10 6.78
N GLY A 165 -10.90 22.96 7.44
CA GLY A 165 -9.80 22.73 8.37
C GLY A 165 -8.43 22.83 7.69
N LEU A 166 -8.24 22.08 6.61
CA LEU A 166 -7.01 22.06 5.79
C LEU A 166 -6.61 23.44 5.29
N GLN A 167 -7.60 24.29 4.96
CA GLN A 167 -7.35 25.64 4.49
C GLN A 167 -6.55 26.50 5.50
N LYS A 168 -6.74 26.24 6.80
CA LYS A 168 -6.07 26.98 7.89
C LYS A 168 -4.92 26.20 8.50
N ASN A 169 -4.95 24.88 8.38
CA ASN A 169 -3.96 24.00 8.94
C ASN A 169 -2.59 24.18 8.22
N THR A 170 -1.53 24.18 9.01
CA THR A 170 -0.14 24.37 8.56
C THR A 170 0.77 23.23 9.02
N ALA A 171 0.18 22.11 9.45
CA ALA A 171 0.91 21.02 10.07
C ALA A 171 0.67 19.68 9.39
N LEU A 172 -0.57 19.38 9.03
CA LEU A 172 -1.02 18.09 8.50
C LEU A 172 -0.35 17.85 7.15
N THR A 173 0.27 16.69 7.04
CA THR A 173 0.98 16.21 5.85
C THR A 173 0.27 15.01 5.22
N GLN A 174 -0.51 14.25 6.00
CA GLN A 174 -1.23 13.07 5.54
C GLN A 174 -2.67 13.09 6.03
N LEU A 175 -3.60 12.86 5.11
CA LEU A 175 -5.03 12.73 5.40
C LEU A 175 -5.60 11.54 4.63
N HIS A 176 -6.08 10.53 5.36
CA HIS A 176 -6.64 9.31 4.77
C HIS A 176 -8.16 9.29 4.96
N LEU A 177 -8.91 9.26 3.86
CA LEU A 177 -10.38 9.28 3.80
C LEU A 177 -10.96 8.17 2.91
N SER A 178 -10.18 7.15 2.60
CA SER A 178 -10.60 6.01 1.80
C SER A 178 -11.73 5.22 2.47
N GLY A 179 -12.60 4.55 1.71
CA GLY A 179 -13.66 3.73 2.30
C GLY A 179 -14.75 4.53 3.02
N ASN A 180 -15.02 5.77 2.60
CA ASN A 180 -16.06 6.64 3.14
C ASN A 180 -17.21 6.80 2.13
N GLN A 181 -18.11 7.75 2.38
CA GLN A 181 -19.30 8.06 1.57
C GLN A 181 -19.14 9.42 0.87
N ILE A 182 -17.91 9.82 0.55
CA ILE A 182 -17.61 11.10 -0.09
C ILE A 182 -17.98 11.00 -1.57
N GLY A 183 -18.81 11.92 -2.04
CA GLY A 183 -19.23 12.02 -3.44
C GLY A 183 -18.56 13.19 -4.17
N ASP A 184 -19.10 13.47 -5.36
CA ASP A 184 -18.63 14.56 -6.22
C ASP A 184 -18.57 15.92 -5.51
N GLN A 185 -19.61 16.25 -4.74
CA GLN A 185 -19.70 17.52 -4.04
C GLN A 185 -18.66 17.61 -2.93
N GLY A 186 -18.41 16.52 -2.21
CA GLY A 186 -17.41 16.44 -1.15
C GLY A 186 -15.99 16.67 -1.65
N VAL A 187 -15.62 16.09 -2.80
CA VAL A 187 -14.31 16.32 -3.43
C VAL A 187 -14.16 17.77 -3.88
N GLN A 188 -15.22 18.35 -4.48
CA GLN A 188 -15.20 19.74 -4.93
C GLN A 188 -14.86 20.70 -3.78
N VAL A 189 -15.53 20.55 -2.64
CA VAL A 189 -15.33 21.43 -1.47
C VAL A 189 -14.05 21.12 -0.70
N LEU A 190 -13.66 19.84 -0.57
CA LEU A 190 -12.37 19.44 -0.03
C LEU A 190 -11.23 20.10 -0.83
N GLY A 191 -11.41 20.16 -2.14
CA GLY A 191 -10.53 20.81 -3.09
C GLY A 191 -10.23 22.28 -2.86
N GLU A 192 -11.22 23.05 -2.41
CA GLU A 192 -11.02 24.46 -2.07
C GLU A 192 -10.04 24.63 -0.90
N GLY A 193 -10.04 23.67 0.03
CA GLY A 193 -9.04 23.56 1.09
C GLY A 193 -7.65 23.21 0.55
N LEU A 194 -7.57 22.16 -0.28
CA LEU A 194 -6.31 21.67 -0.88
C LEU A 194 -5.60 22.69 -1.77
N GLN A 195 -6.34 23.57 -2.44
CA GLN A 195 -5.75 24.64 -3.26
C GLN A 195 -5.03 25.72 -2.44
N ARG A 196 -5.39 25.88 -1.16
CA ARG A 196 -4.78 26.87 -0.26
C ARG A 196 -3.83 26.23 0.75
N ASN A 197 -4.01 24.94 1.02
CA ASN A 197 -3.12 24.20 1.88
C ASN A 197 -1.74 24.06 1.20
N THR A 198 -0.69 24.17 2.01
CA THR A 198 0.71 24.15 1.55
C THR A 198 1.54 23.08 2.28
N THR A 199 0.89 22.14 2.95
CA THR A 199 1.56 21.15 3.81
C THR A 199 1.15 19.72 3.51
N LEU A 200 -0.02 19.49 2.93
CA LEU A 200 -0.52 18.16 2.64
C LEU A 200 0.27 17.56 1.46
N ILE A 201 0.87 16.41 1.74
CA ILE A 201 1.76 15.63 0.87
C ILE A 201 1.01 14.40 0.35
N GLU A 202 0.15 13.81 1.18
CA GLU A 202 -0.58 12.57 0.88
C GLU A 202 -2.07 12.71 1.17
N LEU A 203 -2.87 12.21 0.22
CA LEU A 203 -4.32 12.21 0.30
C LEU A 203 -4.87 10.85 -0.15
N GLY A 204 -5.56 10.18 0.77
CA GLY A 204 -6.34 8.98 0.49
C GLY A 204 -7.81 9.30 0.23
N LEU A 205 -8.32 8.95 -0.93
CA LEU A 205 -9.73 9.10 -1.34
C LEU A 205 -10.27 7.84 -2.02
N ALA A 206 -9.55 6.72 -1.95
CA ALA A 206 -9.95 5.50 -2.62
C ALA A 206 -11.26 4.93 -2.03
N ASN A 207 -12.01 4.15 -2.80
CA ASN A 207 -13.23 3.47 -2.31
C ASN A 207 -14.24 4.46 -1.70
N ASN A 208 -14.61 5.47 -2.48
CA ASN A 208 -15.64 6.46 -2.14
C ASN A 208 -16.72 6.47 -3.25
N GLN A 209 -17.64 7.44 -3.23
CA GLN A 209 -18.73 7.57 -4.20
C GLN A 209 -18.42 8.66 -5.23
N ILE A 210 -17.15 8.78 -5.62
CA ILE A 210 -16.66 9.88 -6.47
C ILE A 210 -16.82 9.47 -7.93
N GLY A 211 -17.58 10.27 -8.69
CA GLY A 211 -17.83 10.06 -10.11
C GLY A 211 -17.12 11.07 -11.00
N GLU A 212 -17.69 11.28 -12.19
CA GLU A 212 -17.13 12.14 -13.24
C GLU A 212 -16.90 13.58 -12.74
N LYS A 213 -17.86 14.18 -12.02
CA LYS A 213 -17.74 15.60 -11.61
C LYS A 213 -16.74 15.78 -10.48
N GLY A 214 -16.68 14.85 -9.53
CA GLY A 214 -15.68 14.86 -8.47
C GLY A 214 -14.29 14.65 -9.04
N THR A 215 -14.13 13.75 -10.01
CA THR A 215 -12.87 13.58 -10.74
C THR A 215 -12.50 14.84 -11.52
N GLN A 216 -13.47 15.53 -12.12
CA GLN A 216 -13.24 16.81 -12.77
C GLN A 216 -12.69 17.86 -11.80
N ALA A 217 -13.33 18.00 -10.62
CA ALA A 217 -12.87 18.89 -9.58
C ALA A 217 -11.44 18.54 -9.12
N LEU A 218 -11.16 17.24 -8.91
CA LEU A 218 -9.82 16.76 -8.55
C LEU A 218 -8.77 17.12 -9.60
N GLY A 219 -9.08 16.96 -10.89
CA GLY A 219 -8.19 17.39 -11.97
C GLY A 219 -7.91 18.90 -11.97
N GLU A 220 -8.88 19.75 -11.61
CA GLU A 220 -8.64 21.19 -11.45
C GLU A 220 -7.75 21.53 -10.25
N ILE A 221 -7.90 20.78 -9.16
CA ILE A 221 -7.08 20.91 -7.95
C ILE A 221 -5.63 20.50 -8.25
N LEU A 222 -5.42 19.34 -8.87
CA LEU A 222 -4.09 18.82 -9.20
C LEU A 222 -3.29 19.73 -10.15
N ARG A 223 -3.95 20.50 -11.01
CA ARG A 223 -3.28 21.49 -11.88
C ARG A 223 -2.69 22.67 -11.10
N LYS A 224 -3.21 22.97 -9.91
CA LYS A 224 -2.83 24.14 -9.11
C LYS A 224 -2.08 23.77 -7.84
N ASN A 225 -2.34 22.58 -7.28
CA ASN A 225 -1.68 22.12 -6.09
C ASN A 225 -0.19 21.88 -6.36
N ILE A 226 0.64 22.28 -5.40
CA ILE A 226 2.11 22.26 -5.49
C ILE A 226 2.76 21.46 -4.35
N THR A 227 1.99 20.66 -3.62
CA THR A 227 2.47 19.99 -2.40
C THR A 227 2.18 18.51 -2.37
N LEU A 228 1.06 18.09 -2.95
CA LEU A 228 0.64 16.71 -3.00
C LEU A 228 1.61 15.92 -3.88
N THR A 229 2.20 14.89 -3.29
CA THR A 229 3.08 13.94 -3.96
C THR A 229 2.47 12.55 -4.08
N ILE A 230 1.52 12.20 -3.20
CA ILE A 230 0.87 10.89 -3.15
C ILE A 230 -0.65 11.06 -3.21
N LEU A 231 -1.30 10.36 -4.14
CA LEU A 231 -2.75 10.34 -4.27
C LEU A 231 -3.25 8.91 -4.48
N HIS A 232 -4.02 8.42 -3.51
CA HIS A 232 -4.77 7.17 -3.64
C HIS A 232 -6.22 7.48 -4.00
N PHE A 233 -6.63 7.16 -5.23
CA PHE A 233 -7.92 7.57 -5.77
C PHE A 233 -8.73 6.43 -6.41
N GLY A 234 -8.21 5.21 -6.37
CA GLY A 234 -8.86 4.01 -6.92
C GLY A 234 -10.22 3.66 -6.30
N HIS A 235 -10.90 2.63 -6.82
CA HIS A 235 -12.24 2.20 -6.38
C HIS A 235 -13.27 3.36 -6.36
N ASN A 236 -13.21 4.22 -7.38
CA ASN A 236 -14.18 5.29 -7.62
C ASN A 236 -14.74 5.14 -9.04
N GLU A 237 -15.84 5.82 -9.35
CA GLU A 237 -16.46 5.82 -10.68
C GLU A 237 -15.73 6.78 -11.65
N ILE A 238 -14.41 6.59 -11.78
CA ILE A 238 -13.54 7.43 -12.62
C ILE A 238 -13.89 7.25 -14.10
N GLY A 239 -13.86 6.00 -14.58
CA GLY A 239 -14.10 5.64 -15.98
C GLY A 239 -13.12 6.29 -16.97
N GLU A 240 -13.39 6.11 -18.27
CA GLU A 240 -12.58 6.68 -19.36
C GLU A 240 -12.46 8.22 -19.26
N LYS A 241 -13.57 8.90 -18.95
CA LYS A 241 -13.61 10.37 -18.88
C LYS A 241 -12.84 10.92 -17.68
N GLY A 242 -12.94 10.26 -16.52
CA GLY A 242 -12.16 10.64 -15.36
C GLY A 242 -10.66 10.48 -15.62
N ALA A 243 -10.25 9.39 -16.28
CA ALA A 243 -8.88 9.20 -16.74
C ALA A 243 -8.43 10.33 -17.69
N GLN A 244 -9.32 10.81 -18.56
CA GLN A 244 -9.06 11.98 -19.40
C GLN A 244 -8.77 13.25 -18.60
N VAL A 245 -9.61 13.56 -17.61
CA VAL A 245 -9.44 14.75 -16.79
C VAL A 245 -8.15 14.67 -15.96
N LEU A 246 -7.89 13.51 -15.35
CA LEU A 246 -6.67 13.28 -14.57
C LEU A 246 -5.44 13.37 -15.47
N GLY A 247 -5.45 12.77 -16.66
CA GLY A 247 -4.33 12.86 -17.60
C GLY A 247 -4.01 14.30 -18.01
N GLU A 248 -5.02 15.10 -18.34
CA GLU A 248 -4.85 16.52 -18.63
C GLU A 248 -4.39 17.36 -17.42
N ALA A 249 -4.63 16.88 -16.20
CA ALA A 249 -4.07 17.49 -15.00
C ALA A 249 -2.60 17.12 -14.82
N LEU A 250 -2.25 15.83 -14.97
CA LEU A 250 -0.90 15.29 -14.81
C LEU A 250 0.11 15.79 -15.85
N LYS A 251 -0.37 16.15 -17.05
CA LYS A 251 0.47 16.85 -18.06
C LYS A 251 0.99 18.21 -17.55
N LYS A 252 0.33 18.82 -16.56
CA LYS A 252 0.72 20.12 -15.96
C LYS A 252 1.23 20.00 -14.53
N ASN A 253 0.78 18.99 -13.79
CA ASN A 253 1.23 18.76 -12.43
C ASN A 253 2.72 18.40 -12.41
N THR A 254 3.45 18.97 -11.46
CA THR A 254 4.91 18.80 -11.33
C THR A 254 5.32 18.31 -9.94
N THR A 255 4.37 17.80 -9.16
CA THR A 255 4.61 17.42 -7.75
C THR A 255 4.23 15.99 -7.45
N LEU A 256 3.21 15.46 -8.13
CA LEU A 256 2.73 14.10 -7.92
C LEU A 256 3.79 13.10 -8.38
N LYS A 257 4.13 12.19 -7.47
CA LYS A 257 5.09 11.10 -7.61
C LYS A 257 4.38 9.75 -7.63
N GLU A 258 3.30 9.61 -6.89
CA GLU A 258 2.61 8.35 -6.70
C GLU A 258 1.11 8.54 -6.95
N LEU A 259 0.56 7.70 -7.83
CA LEU A 259 -0.85 7.73 -8.20
C LEU A 259 -1.42 6.32 -8.24
N SER A 260 -2.44 6.07 -7.42
CA SER A 260 -3.19 4.81 -7.45
C SER A 260 -4.59 5.02 -8.01
N LEU A 261 -4.88 4.34 -9.14
CA LEU A 261 -6.16 4.34 -9.83
C LEU A 261 -6.72 2.91 -9.97
N GLY A 262 -6.41 2.01 -9.04
CA GLY A 262 -6.95 0.64 -9.08
C GLY A 262 -8.49 0.62 -9.13
N PHE A 263 -9.10 -0.40 -9.73
CA PHE A 263 -10.56 -0.59 -9.75
C PHE A 263 -11.35 0.64 -10.19
N SER A 264 -10.91 1.30 -11.26
CA SER A 264 -11.44 2.61 -11.70
C SER A 264 -12.08 2.58 -13.08
N GLN A 265 -12.16 1.39 -13.70
CA GLN A 265 -12.79 1.15 -15.01
C GLN A 265 -12.27 2.09 -16.12
N ILE A 266 -10.98 2.43 -16.09
CA ILE A 266 -10.41 3.38 -17.07
C ILE A 266 -10.35 2.80 -18.49
N GLY A 267 -10.25 1.47 -18.62
CA GLY A 267 -10.24 0.74 -19.89
C GLY A 267 -9.07 1.08 -20.82
N GLU A 268 -9.13 0.56 -22.04
CA GLU A 268 -8.15 0.80 -23.11
C GLU A 268 -7.96 2.30 -23.40
N LYS A 269 -9.05 3.08 -23.47
CA LYS A 269 -8.97 4.52 -23.78
C LYS A 269 -8.30 5.31 -22.66
N GLY A 270 -8.58 4.96 -21.40
CA GLY A 270 -7.90 5.56 -20.26
C GLY A 270 -6.39 5.27 -20.28
N ALA A 271 -6.01 4.03 -20.60
CA ALA A 271 -4.61 3.65 -20.80
C ALA A 271 -3.92 4.44 -21.92
N GLN A 272 -4.60 4.66 -23.05
CA GLN A 272 -4.10 5.52 -24.13
C GLN A 272 -3.85 6.96 -23.67
N ILE A 273 -4.73 7.52 -22.84
CA ILE A 273 -4.52 8.87 -22.32
C ILE A 273 -3.33 8.90 -21.35
N LEU A 274 -3.23 7.91 -20.46
CA LEU A 274 -2.11 7.80 -19.53
C LEU A 274 -0.77 7.58 -20.25
N SER A 275 -0.75 6.90 -21.40
CA SER A 275 0.48 6.76 -22.18
C SER A 275 0.98 8.11 -22.70
N GLU A 276 0.09 8.99 -23.20
CA GLU A 276 0.45 10.36 -23.58
C GLU A 276 0.97 11.19 -22.40
N VAL A 277 0.46 10.91 -21.20
CA VAL A 277 0.91 11.56 -19.95
C VAL A 277 2.32 11.11 -19.63
N LEU A 278 2.59 9.81 -19.62
CA LEU A 278 3.91 9.25 -19.28
C LEU A 278 5.01 9.70 -20.25
N GLN A 279 4.68 10.01 -21.51
CA GLN A 279 5.66 10.58 -22.45
C GLN A 279 6.10 12.01 -22.09
N LYS A 280 5.33 12.74 -21.28
CA LYS A 280 5.57 14.17 -20.96
C LYS A 280 5.83 14.44 -19.49
N ASN A 281 5.17 13.69 -18.61
CA ASN A 281 5.31 13.83 -17.18
C ASN A 281 6.69 13.32 -16.75
N THR A 282 7.36 14.10 -15.91
CA THR A 282 8.73 13.84 -15.45
C THR A 282 8.81 13.73 -13.93
N THR A 283 7.67 13.56 -13.26
CA THR A 283 7.59 13.60 -11.79
C THR A 283 7.01 12.33 -11.20
N LEU A 284 6.10 11.68 -11.94
CA LEU A 284 5.49 10.42 -11.55
C LEU A 284 6.54 9.31 -11.57
N LYS A 285 6.64 8.63 -10.43
CA LYS A 285 7.53 7.50 -10.14
C LYS A 285 6.75 6.20 -10.02
N GLU A 286 5.54 6.27 -9.47
CA GLU A 286 4.72 5.09 -9.19
C GLU A 286 3.32 5.29 -9.73
N LEU A 287 2.86 4.30 -10.51
CA LEU A 287 1.54 4.30 -11.10
C LEU A 287 0.89 2.92 -10.90
N SER A 288 -0.18 2.88 -10.12
CA SER A 288 -0.97 1.67 -9.91
C SER A 288 -2.28 1.72 -10.69
N LEU A 289 -2.46 0.76 -11.59
CA LEU A 289 -3.58 0.63 -12.51
C LEU A 289 -4.28 -0.72 -12.38
N GLY A 290 -4.18 -1.41 -11.25
CA GLY A 290 -4.79 -2.74 -11.09
C GLY A 290 -6.32 -2.77 -11.35
N SER A 291 -6.86 -3.86 -11.86
CA SER A 291 -8.33 -4.06 -12.02
C SER A 291 -9.02 -2.99 -12.86
N ASN A 292 -8.48 -2.67 -14.04
CA ASN A 292 -8.94 -1.56 -14.89
C ASN A 292 -9.38 -1.94 -16.31
N GLN A 293 -9.38 -3.23 -16.66
CA GLN A 293 -9.82 -3.73 -17.97
C GLN A 293 -9.03 -3.08 -19.13
N ILE A 294 -7.73 -2.89 -18.95
CA ILE A 294 -6.85 -2.19 -19.90
C ILE A 294 -6.68 -2.99 -21.21
N GLY A 295 -6.52 -4.31 -21.10
CA GLY A 295 -6.34 -5.24 -22.21
C GLY A 295 -5.03 -5.04 -22.99
N ASP A 296 -4.81 -5.88 -24.00
CA ASP A 296 -3.59 -5.90 -24.81
C ASP A 296 -3.27 -4.56 -25.49
N LYS A 297 -4.30 -3.89 -26.03
CA LYS A 297 -4.11 -2.62 -26.75
C LYS A 297 -3.70 -1.50 -25.81
N GLY A 298 -4.27 -1.47 -24.60
CA GLY A 298 -3.89 -0.52 -23.56
C GLY A 298 -2.46 -0.78 -23.05
N ALA A 299 -2.09 -2.05 -22.86
CA ALA A 299 -0.72 -2.45 -22.53
C ALA A 299 0.28 -2.05 -23.64
N HIS A 300 -0.11 -2.19 -24.90
CA HIS A 300 0.71 -1.81 -26.05
C HIS A 300 1.04 -0.32 -26.07
N VAL A 301 0.04 0.55 -25.97
CA VAL A 301 0.29 2.01 -25.95
C VAL A 301 1.07 2.47 -24.72
N LEU A 302 0.87 1.82 -23.57
CA LEU A 302 1.65 2.10 -22.36
C LEU A 302 3.12 1.65 -22.53
N SER A 303 3.36 0.52 -23.19
CA SER A 303 4.72 0.10 -23.55
C SER A 303 5.45 1.12 -24.42
N GLU A 304 4.78 1.68 -25.43
CA GLU A 304 5.38 2.74 -26.27
C GLU A 304 5.79 3.96 -25.46
N ALA A 305 4.99 4.34 -24.46
CA ALA A 305 5.34 5.43 -23.55
C ALA A 305 6.52 5.07 -22.63
N LEU A 306 6.57 3.84 -22.12
CA LEU A 306 7.68 3.36 -21.28
C LEU A 306 9.02 3.41 -22.02
N GLN A 307 9.07 3.23 -23.33
CA GLN A 307 10.32 3.35 -24.11
C GLN A 307 10.97 4.73 -24.00
N GLN A 308 10.18 5.78 -23.73
CA GLN A 308 10.64 7.18 -23.65
C GLN A 308 10.63 7.72 -22.22
N ASN A 309 9.78 7.18 -21.35
CA ASN A 309 9.68 7.61 -19.97
C ASN A 309 10.93 7.18 -19.18
N THR A 310 11.51 8.13 -18.45
CA THR A 310 12.74 7.95 -17.66
C THR A 310 12.53 8.21 -16.18
N THR A 311 11.28 8.32 -15.72
CA THR A 311 10.94 8.76 -14.36
C THR A 311 10.12 7.74 -13.59
N LEU A 312 9.27 6.98 -14.28
CA LEU A 312 8.44 5.93 -13.71
C LEU A 312 9.32 4.73 -13.37
N THR A 313 9.43 4.46 -12.07
CA THR A 313 10.19 3.35 -11.50
C THR A 313 9.28 2.17 -11.19
N GLU A 314 7.99 2.40 -10.93
CA GLU A 314 7.05 1.35 -10.56
C GLU A 314 5.74 1.45 -11.33
N LEU A 315 5.33 0.32 -11.92
CA LEU A 315 4.08 0.20 -12.65
C LEU A 315 3.36 -1.08 -12.24
N ALA A 316 2.13 -0.94 -11.75
CA ALA A 316 1.29 -2.07 -11.40
C ALA A 316 0.09 -2.21 -12.35
N PHE A 317 0.02 -3.37 -13.02
CA PHE A 317 -0.97 -3.80 -14.01
C PHE A 317 -1.75 -5.05 -13.57
N GLY A 318 -1.78 -5.38 -12.28
CA GLY A 318 -2.52 -6.55 -11.80
C GLY A 318 -3.98 -6.58 -12.30
N ASP A 319 -4.52 -7.74 -12.68
CA ASP A 319 -5.95 -7.88 -13.06
C ASP A 319 -6.39 -6.92 -14.18
N ASN A 320 -5.76 -6.98 -15.36
CA ASN A 320 -6.06 -6.07 -16.47
C ASN A 320 -6.42 -6.72 -17.79
N GLN A 321 -6.64 -8.05 -17.79
CA GLN A 321 -6.97 -8.81 -19.01
C GLN A 321 -5.88 -8.67 -20.08
N ILE A 322 -4.61 -8.54 -19.66
CA ILE A 322 -3.45 -8.50 -20.54
C ILE A 322 -3.11 -9.93 -20.93
N GLY A 323 -3.15 -10.24 -22.22
CA GLY A 323 -2.73 -11.51 -22.79
C GLY A 323 -1.35 -11.43 -23.43
N ASP A 324 -1.05 -12.43 -24.25
CA ASP A 324 0.27 -12.57 -24.89
C ASP A 324 0.69 -11.36 -25.73
N LYS A 325 -0.25 -10.74 -26.46
CA LYS A 325 0.07 -9.58 -27.31
C LYS A 325 0.44 -8.36 -26.48
N GLY A 326 -0.26 -8.12 -25.37
CA GLY A 326 0.06 -7.05 -24.44
C GLY A 326 1.40 -7.28 -23.76
N ALA A 327 1.66 -8.51 -23.29
CA ALA A 327 2.94 -8.90 -22.71
C ALA A 327 4.10 -8.79 -23.71
N GLN A 328 3.89 -9.17 -24.97
CA GLN A 328 4.87 -8.99 -26.04
C GLN A 328 5.23 -7.52 -26.22
N ALA A 329 4.22 -6.65 -26.31
CA ALA A 329 4.46 -5.22 -26.40
C ALA A 329 5.24 -4.71 -25.19
N LEU A 330 4.88 -5.12 -23.97
CA LEU A 330 5.62 -4.75 -22.75
C LEU A 330 7.08 -5.23 -22.78
N GLY A 331 7.33 -6.44 -23.26
CA GLY A 331 8.70 -6.96 -23.47
C GLY A 331 9.52 -6.08 -24.42
N GLU A 332 8.94 -5.64 -25.54
CA GLU A 332 9.60 -4.69 -26.45
C GLU A 332 9.89 -3.34 -25.79
N GLY A 333 9.00 -2.86 -24.93
CA GLY A 333 9.16 -1.64 -24.15
C GLY A 333 10.30 -1.73 -23.13
N LEU A 334 10.32 -2.81 -22.37
CA LEU A 334 11.34 -3.09 -21.35
C LEU A 334 12.74 -3.15 -21.92
N GLN A 335 12.92 -3.64 -23.16
CA GLN A 335 14.23 -3.67 -23.82
C GLN A 335 14.86 -2.28 -24.00
N LYS A 336 14.04 -1.21 -24.04
CA LYS A 336 14.50 0.18 -24.23
C LYS A 336 14.37 1.03 -22.98
N ASN A 337 13.45 0.69 -22.09
CA ASN A 337 13.23 1.44 -20.86
C ASN A 337 14.48 1.34 -19.95
N THR A 338 14.82 2.46 -19.31
CA THR A 338 16.02 2.62 -18.46
C THR A 338 15.70 3.13 -17.06
N ALA A 339 14.43 3.10 -16.66
CA ALA A 339 13.97 3.69 -15.40
C ALA A 339 13.12 2.74 -14.54
N LEU A 340 12.31 1.89 -15.18
CA LEU A 340 11.42 0.97 -14.49
C LEU A 340 12.23 -0.09 -13.74
N THR A 341 12.00 -0.15 -12.43
CA THR A 341 12.62 -1.09 -11.49
C THR A 341 11.64 -2.14 -11.00
N GLN A 342 10.33 -1.84 -11.01
CA GLN A 342 9.27 -2.76 -10.60
C GLN A 342 8.13 -2.81 -11.63
N LEU A 343 7.73 -4.02 -11.99
CA LEU A 343 6.58 -4.28 -12.85
C LEU A 343 5.72 -5.40 -12.24
N ASP A 344 4.46 -5.09 -11.98
CA ASP A 344 3.48 -6.06 -11.50
C ASP A 344 2.46 -6.38 -12.61
N LEU A 345 2.41 -7.62 -13.05
CA LEU A 345 1.52 -8.17 -14.08
C LEU A 345 0.68 -9.33 -13.54
N ARG A 346 0.47 -9.42 -12.22
CA ARG A 346 -0.33 -10.48 -11.62
C ARG A 346 -1.75 -10.54 -12.14
N ASP A 347 -2.40 -11.69 -12.01
CA ASP A 347 -3.83 -11.86 -12.32
C ASP A 347 -4.19 -11.46 -13.76
N ASN A 348 -3.34 -11.78 -14.73
CA ASN A 348 -3.57 -11.50 -16.15
C ASN A 348 -3.74 -12.82 -16.94
N GLN A 349 -3.74 -12.74 -18.27
CA GLN A 349 -3.96 -13.87 -19.18
C GLN A 349 -2.69 -14.15 -20.00
N ILE A 350 -1.52 -13.94 -19.39
CA ILE A 350 -0.23 -14.10 -20.07
C ILE A 350 0.09 -15.58 -20.17
N GLY A 351 0.19 -16.10 -21.39
CA GLY A 351 0.64 -17.45 -21.69
C GLY A 351 2.12 -17.51 -22.06
N ASP A 352 2.51 -18.63 -22.66
CA ASP A 352 3.89 -18.91 -23.05
C ASP A 352 4.44 -17.89 -24.07
N GLU A 353 3.63 -17.41 -25.03
CA GLU A 353 4.11 -16.48 -26.06
C GLU A 353 4.45 -15.10 -25.45
N GLY A 354 3.59 -14.60 -24.56
CA GLY A 354 3.84 -13.36 -23.84
C GLY A 354 4.99 -13.48 -22.85
N ALA A 355 5.06 -14.59 -22.12
CA ALA A 355 6.16 -14.90 -21.21
C ALA A 355 7.49 -15.02 -21.97
N GLN A 356 7.49 -15.59 -23.17
CA GLN A 356 8.68 -15.66 -24.01
C GLN A 356 9.24 -14.27 -24.31
N ALA A 357 8.38 -13.34 -24.75
CA ALA A 357 8.81 -11.97 -25.05
C ALA A 357 9.33 -11.22 -23.81
N LEU A 358 8.73 -11.45 -22.63
CA LEU A 358 9.21 -10.89 -21.37
C LEU A 358 10.57 -11.50 -20.96
N GLY A 359 10.74 -12.82 -21.06
CA GLY A 359 12.00 -13.50 -20.78
C GLY A 359 13.13 -13.06 -21.71
N GLU A 360 12.86 -12.91 -23.00
CA GLU A 360 13.82 -12.35 -23.97
C GLU A 360 14.19 -10.91 -23.64
N SER A 361 13.23 -10.09 -23.14
CA SER A 361 13.50 -8.70 -22.76
C SER A 361 14.53 -8.58 -21.63
N LEU A 362 14.56 -9.53 -20.70
CA LEU A 362 15.52 -9.56 -19.58
C LEU A 362 16.98 -9.66 -20.02
N GLN A 363 17.24 -10.17 -21.23
CA GLN A 363 18.60 -10.24 -21.78
C GLN A 363 19.19 -8.86 -22.09
N LYS A 364 18.34 -7.84 -22.25
CA LYS A 364 18.74 -6.46 -22.59
C LYS A 364 18.39 -5.47 -21.48
N ASN A 365 17.29 -5.68 -20.79
CA ASN A 365 16.90 -4.80 -19.69
C ASN A 365 17.86 -4.98 -18.50
N THR A 366 18.36 -3.87 -17.98
CA THR A 366 19.33 -3.83 -16.89
C THR A 366 18.84 -3.03 -15.68
N THR A 367 17.55 -2.68 -15.65
CA THR A 367 16.96 -1.82 -14.62
C THR A 367 15.85 -2.49 -13.82
N LEU A 368 15.12 -3.42 -14.42
CA LEU A 368 14.03 -4.14 -13.78
C LEU A 368 14.60 -5.08 -12.70
N THR A 369 14.26 -4.78 -11.45
CA THR A 369 14.71 -5.52 -10.27
C THR A 369 13.65 -6.45 -9.70
N ILE A 370 12.36 -6.14 -9.94
CA ILE A 370 11.22 -6.89 -9.44
C ILE A 370 10.22 -7.08 -10.57
N LEU A 371 9.84 -8.34 -10.81
CA LEU A 371 8.81 -8.71 -11.77
C LEU A 371 7.83 -9.69 -11.13
N HIS A 372 6.55 -9.32 -11.09
CA HIS A 372 5.47 -10.18 -10.64
C HIS A 372 4.61 -10.65 -11.80
N LEU A 373 4.47 -11.96 -11.95
CA LEU A 373 3.72 -12.66 -13.00
C LEU A 373 2.80 -13.74 -12.41
N GLY A 374 2.53 -13.70 -11.11
CA GLY A 374 1.65 -14.68 -10.48
C GLY A 374 0.22 -14.63 -11.02
N HIS A 375 -0.54 -15.72 -10.91
CA HIS A 375 -1.89 -15.85 -11.45
C HIS A 375 -1.97 -15.52 -12.95
N ASN A 376 -1.20 -16.24 -13.77
CA ASN A 376 -1.22 -16.17 -15.23
C ASN A 376 -1.30 -17.58 -15.84
N GLU A 377 -1.13 -17.70 -17.15
CA GLU A 377 -1.22 -18.96 -17.91
C GLU A 377 0.16 -19.43 -18.41
N ILE A 378 1.24 -19.08 -17.70
CA ILE A 378 2.62 -19.36 -18.12
C ILE A 378 2.95 -20.82 -17.90
N GLY A 379 3.37 -21.52 -18.95
CA GLY A 379 3.82 -22.91 -18.92
C GLY A 379 5.33 -23.04 -19.07
N ASP A 380 5.77 -24.26 -19.43
CA ASP A 380 7.18 -24.62 -19.53
C ASP A 380 7.95 -23.81 -20.57
N LYS A 381 7.34 -23.46 -21.71
CA LYS A 381 8.03 -22.68 -22.76
C LYS A 381 8.26 -21.24 -22.32
N GLY A 382 7.29 -20.64 -21.64
CA GLY A 382 7.45 -19.32 -21.04
C GLY A 382 8.56 -19.34 -19.99
N ALA A 383 8.53 -20.31 -19.08
CA ALA A 383 9.58 -20.51 -18.07
C ALA A 383 10.97 -20.73 -18.69
N GLN A 384 11.06 -21.47 -19.80
CA GLN A 384 12.31 -21.67 -20.54
C GLN A 384 12.92 -20.34 -21.01
N ALA A 385 12.11 -19.45 -21.58
CA ALA A 385 12.59 -18.14 -22.02
C ALA A 385 13.09 -17.27 -20.86
N PHE A 386 12.46 -17.37 -19.68
CA PHE A 386 12.98 -16.74 -18.47
C PHE A 386 14.28 -17.38 -17.99
N GLY A 387 14.42 -18.70 -18.06
CA GLY A 387 15.68 -19.41 -17.82
C GLY A 387 16.81 -18.87 -18.68
N GLU A 388 16.59 -18.72 -19.99
CA GLU A 388 17.55 -18.11 -20.92
C GLU A 388 17.82 -16.63 -20.61
N GLY A 389 16.79 -15.88 -20.26
CA GLY A 389 16.88 -14.47 -19.84
C GLY A 389 17.77 -14.27 -18.61
N LEU A 390 17.56 -15.08 -17.57
CA LEU A 390 18.28 -15.04 -16.30
C LEU A 390 19.80 -15.28 -16.47
N GLN A 391 20.21 -16.07 -17.46
CA GLN A 391 21.63 -16.31 -17.75
C GLN A 391 22.40 -15.04 -18.12
N LYS A 392 21.71 -14.04 -18.67
CA LYS A 392 22.31 -12.77 -19.13
C LYS A 392 21.91 -11.58 -18.28
N ASN A 393 20.77 -11.65 -17.61
CA ASN A 393 20.26 -10.56 -16.81
C ASN A 393 21.14 -10.31 -15.57
N THR A 394 21.40 -9.03 -15.28
CA THR A 394 22.25 -8.59 -14.17
C THR A 394 21.55 -7.61 -13.23
N ALA A 395 20.22 -7.60 -13.23
CA ALA A 395 19.43 -6.60 -12.50
C ALA A 395 18.32 -7.21 -11.66
N LEU A 396 17.64 -8.24 -12.17
CA LEU A 396 16.48 -8.85 -11.54
C LEU A 396 16.90 -9.53 -10.24
N THR A 397 16.21 -9.17 -9.17
CA THR A 397 16.42 -9.67 -7.81
C THR A 397 15.22 -10.47 -7.29
N LYS A 398 14.01 -10.17 -7.78
CA LYS A 398 12.79 -10.88 -7.42
C LYS A 398 11.97 -11.24 -8.66
N LEU A 399 11.60 -12.51 -8.76
CA LEU A 399 10.74 -13.03 -9.81
C LEU A 399 9.64 -13.90 -9.20
N ASN A 400 8.39 -13.59 -9.51
CA ASN A 400 7.24 -14.31 -8.97
C ASN A 400 6.38 -14.91 -10.09
N PHE A 401 6.25 -16.24 -10.10
CA PHE A 401 5.40 -17.06 -10.98
C PHE A 401 4.33 -17.84 -10.22
N GLU A 402 4.00 -17.46 -8.99
CA GLU A 402 2.96 -18.12 -8.19
C GLU A 402 1.66 -18.35 -8.99
N TYR A 403 0.99 -19.51 -8.85
CA TYR A 403 -0.25 -19.82 -9.59
C TYR A 403 -0.10 -19.68 -11.12
N ASN A 404 0.81 -20.46 -11.70
CA ASN A 404 0.97 -20.63 -13.16
C ASN A 404 0.91 -22.13 -13.53
N GLN A 405 1.33 -22.48 -14.73
CA GLN A 405 1.27 -23.83 -15.30
C GLN A 405 2.68 -24.40 -15.56
N ILE A 406 3.68 -23.97 -14.80
CA ILE A 406 5.08 -24.39 -14.97
C ILE A 406 5.24 -25.83 -14.45
N GLY A 407 5.70 -26.73 -15.31
CA GLY A 407 6.02 -28.11 -15.00
C GLY A 407 7.52 -28.36 -14.84
N ASP A 408 7.90 -29.63 -14.98
CA ASP A 408 9.28 -30.08 -14.79
C ASP A 408 10.26 -29.49 -15.80
N GLU A 409 9.87 -29.35 -17.07
CA GLU A 409 10.74 -28.81 -18.13
C GLU A 409 11.05 -27.33 -17.89
N GLY A 410 10.05 -26.55 -17.49
CA GLY A 410 10.20 -25.14 -17.16
C GLY A 410 11.03 -24.94 -15.89
N ALA A 411 10.79 -25.75 -14.85
CA ALA A 411 11.61 -25.75 -13.64
C ALA A 411 13.08 -26.08 -13.93
N GLN A 412 13.34 -27.06 -14.81
CA GLN A 412 14.70 -27.39 -15.24
C GLN A 412 15.37 -26.19 -15.94
N ALA A 413 14.69 -25.54 -16.88
CA ALA A 413 15.25 -24.41 -17.60
C ALA A 413 15.52 -23.20 -16.68
N LEU A 414 14.65 -22.95 -15.69
CA LEU A 414 14.88 -21.95 -14.65
C LEU A 414 16.11 -22.31 -13.80
N GLY A 415 16.28 -23.58 -13.43
CA GLY A 415 17.47 -24.08 -12.72
C GLY A 415 18.76 -23.83 -13.50
N GLU A 416 18.79 -24.16 -14.80
CA GLU A 416 19.92 -23.87 -15.68
C GLU A 416 20.22 -22.36 -15.80
N GLY A 417 19.17 -21.53 -15.79
CA GLY A 417 19.28 -20.07 -15.72
C GLY A 417 19.95 -19.60 -14.43
N LEU A 418 19.48 -20.12 -13.29
CA LEU A 418 19.97 -19.78 -11.95
C LEU A 418 21.45 -20.12 -11.77
N GLN A 419 21.95 -21.22 -12.34
CA GLN A 419 23.37 -21.60 -12.28
C GLN A 419 24.32 -20.49 -12.79
N LYS A 420 23.85 -19.69 -13.76
CA LYS A 420 24.63 -18.58 -14.35
C LYS A 420 24.23 -17.21 -13.81
N ASN A 421 23.02 -17.08 -13.29
CA ASN A 421 22.53 -15.82 -12.75
C ASN A 421 23.26 -15.47 -11.43
N THR A 422 23.53 -14.19 -11.23
CA THR A 422 24.29 -13.68 -10.07
C THR A 422 23.56 -12.57 -9.32
N THR A 423 22.26 -12.38 -9.56
CA THR A 423 21.50 -11.25 -9.02
C THR A 423 20.17 -11.63 -8.39
N LEU A 424 19.52 -12.70 -8.87
CA LEU A 424 18.25 -13.15 -8.35
C LEU A 424 18.42 -13.64 -6.91
N LYS A 425 17.56 -13.12 -6.04
CA LYS A 425 17.52 -13.40 -4.60
C LYS A 425 16.26 -14.16 -4.21
N GLU A 426 15.14 -13.83 -4.84
CA GLU A 426 13.83 -14.40 -4.52
C GLU A 426 13.19 -14.95 -5.80
N LEU A 427 12.88 -16.25 -5.80
CA LEU A 427 12.11 -16.91 -6.84
C LEU A 427 10.88 -17.57 -6.20
N ASN A 428 9.68 -17.13 -6.61
CA ASN A 428 8.45 -17.77 -6.21
C ASN A 428 7.85 -18.57 -7.38
N LEU A 429 7.66 -19.87 -7.17
CA LEU A 429 7.08 -20.86 -8.06
C LEU A 429 5.93 -21.61 -7.36
N SER A 430 5.36 -21.07 -6.27
CA SER A 430 4.26 -21.71 -5.55
C SER A 430 3.08 -21.98 -6.48
N TYR A 431 2.33 -23.05 -6.21
CA TYR A 431 1.12 -23.43 -6.93
C TYR A 431 1.32 -23.53 -8.45
N ASN A 432 2.36 -24.24 -8.86
CA ASN A 432 2.61 -24.63 -10.25
C ASN A 432 2.42 -26.16 -10.39
N GLN A 433 2.92 -26.74 -11.49
CA GLN A 433 2.81 -28.17 -11.82
C GLN A 433 4.16 -28.88 -11.75
N ILE A 434 5.08 -28.38 -10.90
CA ILE A 434 6.44 -28.93 -10.78
C ILE A 434 6.37 -30.27 -10.05
N GLY A 435 6.87 -31.31 -10.72
CA GLY A 435 6.91 -32.68 -10.22
C GLY A 435 8.28 -33.08 -9.70
N TYR A 436 8.49 -34.39 -9.65
CA TYR A 436 9.68 -35.02 -9.08
C TYR A 436 10.95 -34.82 -9.93
N VAL A 437 10.84 -34.42 -11.20
CA VAL A 437 12.01 -34.18 -12.08
C VAL A 437 12.48 -32.73 -12.02
N GLY A 438 11.56 -31.78 -11.95
CA GLY A 438 11.85 -30.35 -11.97
C GLY A 438 12.43 -29.84 -10.65
N ALA A 439 11.96 -30.36 -9.52
CA ALA A 439 12.45 -29.93 -8.21
C ALA A 439 13.96 -30.21 -8.00
N PRO A 440 14.51 -31.41 -8.31
CA PRO A 440 15.94 -31.64 -8.28
C PRO A 440 16.75 -30.71 -9.21
N ALA A 441 16.20 -30.32 -10.36
CA ALA A 441 16.88 -29.43 -11.28
C ALA A 441 17.03 -28.00 -10.72
N LEU A 442 16.02 -27.51 -9.98
CA LEU A 442 16.12 -26.27 -9.21
C LEU A 442 17.14 -26.41 -8.07
N GLY A 443 17.15 -27.55 -7.36
CA GLY A 443 18.12 -27.83 -6.29
C GLY A 443 19.56 -27.87 -6.77
N GLY A 444 19.84 -28.50 -7.92
CA GLY A 444 21.17 -28.53 -8.52
C GLY A 444 21.72 -27.16 -8.90
N ALA A 445 20.87 -26.12 -9.02
CA ALA A 445 21.34 -24.77 -9.22
C ALA A 445 22.09 -24.21 -7.99
N PHE A 446 21.81 -24.70 -6.78
CA PHE A 446 22.34 -24.15 -5.53
C PHE A 446 23.82 -24.46 -5.28
N ASP A 447 24.33 -25.50 -5.93
CA ASP A 447 25.76 -25.83 -5.90
C ASP A 447 26.62 -24.72 -6.49
N THR A 448 26.04 -23.88 -7.36
CA THR A 448 26.75 -22.85 -8.13
C THR A 448 26.19 -21.45 -7.91
N ASN A 449 24.87 -21.32 -7.76
CA ASN A 449 24.22 -20.06 -7.45
C ASN A 449 24.46 -19.70 -5.98
N SER A 450 24.90 -18.46 -5.74
CA SER A 450 25.16 -17.96 -4.38
C SER A 450 24.32 -16.75 -3.98
N THR A 451 23.43 -16.31 -4.86
CA THR A 451 22.65 -15.09 -4.68
C THR A 451 21.21 -15.36 -4.28
N LEU A 452 20.66 -16.52 -4.66
CA LEU A 452 19.31 -16.93 -4.28
C LEU A 452 19.27 -17.21 -2.78
N THR A 453 18.42 -16.46 -2.09
CA THR A 453 18.18 -16.56 -0.64
C THR A 453 16.79 -17.08 -0.33
N GLU A 454 15.88 -17.06 -1.28
CA GLU A 454 14.52 -17.54 -1.14
C GLU A 454 14.04 -18.28 -2.40
N LEU A 455 13.61 -19.53 -2.22
CA LEU A 455 12.87 -20.29 -3.21
C LEU A 455 11.54 -20.74 -2.60
N ASN A 456 10.42 -20.40 -3.23
CA ASN A 456 9.12 -20.92 -2.84
C ASN A 456 8.60 -21.86 -3.93
N VAL A 457 8.38 -23.13 -3.60
CA VAL A 457 7.77 -24.15 -4.45
C VAL A 457 6.54 -24.78 -3.78
N TYR A 458 5.95 -24.09 -2.79
CA TYR A 458 4.77 -24.55 -2.07
C TYR A 458 3.62 -24.90 -2.99
N GLY A 459 2.95 -26.03 -2.77
CA GLY A 459 1.73 -26.38 -3.52
C GLY A 459 1.98 -26.86 -4.96
N ASN A 460 3.17 -27.41 -5.23
CA ASN A 460 3.51 -28.15 -6.45
C ASN A 460 3.30 -29.67 -6.28
N GLU A 461 3.55 -30.46 -7.33
CA GLU A 461 3.35 -31.91 -7.38
C GLU A 461 4.63 -32.73 -7.08
N ILE A 462 5.52 -32.20 -6.22
CA ILE A 462 6.88 -32.73 -6.03
C ILE A 462 6.91 -34.10 -5.33
N GLY A 463 5.90 -34.43 -4.52
CA GLY A 463 5.86 -35.66 -3.72
C GLY A 463 6.78 -35.61 -2.49
N ASP A 464 6.89 -36.69 -1.72
CA ASP A 464 7.62 -36.72 -0.43
C ASP A 464 9.16 -36.80 -0.56
N GLU A 465 9.67 -37.07 -1.76
CA GLU A 465 11.09 -37.36 -2.04
C GLU A 465 11.96 -36.09 -2.14
N TRP A 466 11.37 -34.89 -2.10
CA TRP A 466 12.11 -33.62 -2.16
C TRP A 466 13.15 -33.47 -1.04
N LYS A 467 12.90 -34.11 0.11
CA LYS A 467 13.77 -34.09 1.31
C LYS A 467 15.16 -34.69 1.06
N ASP A 468 15.29 -35.51 0.03
CA ASP A 468 16.55 -36.15 -0.33
C ASP A 468 17.44 -35.26 -1.22
N TYR A 469 16.88 -34.21 -1.83
CA TYR A 469 17.57 -33.35 -2.81
C TYR A 469 17.94 -31.98 -2.27
N PHE A 470 17.18 -31.47 -1.32
CA PHE A 470 17.55 -30.32 -0.54
C PHE A 470 17.95 -30.86 0.82
N GLU A 471 19.25 -30.85 1.16
CA GLU A 471 19.61 -30.98 2.58
C GLU A 471 18.78 -29.93 3.30
N ILE A 472 17.74 -30.38 4.02
CA ILE A 472 16.86 -29.48 4.76
C ILE A 472 17.74 -28.93 5.86
N ILE A 473 18.38 -27.80 5.58
CA ILE A 473 19.00 -27.00 6.62
C ILE A 473 17.83 -26.30 7.31
N GLU A 474 17.18 -27.02 8.22
CA GLU A 474 16.32 -26.51 9.29
C GLU A 474 17.18 -25.67 10.28
N ASP A 475 18.03 -24.78 9.75
CA ASP A 475 18.79 -23.80 10.52
C ASP A 475 18.20 -22.43 10.22
N GLU A 476 17.77 -21.71 11.25
CA GLU A 476 17.34 -20.31 11.13
C GLU A 476 18.45 -19.40 10.56
N ASN A 477 19.70 -19.91 10.48
CA ASN A 477 20.86 -19.28 9.83
C ASN A 477 21.19 -19.80 8.41
N ALA A 478 20.34 -20.62 7.78
CA ALA A 478 20.57 -21.12 6.43
C ALA A 478 20.67 -19.97 5.41
N ARG A 479 21.64 -20.05 4.49
CA ARG A 479 21.84 -19.08 3.40
C ARG A 479 20.61 -18.94 2.49
N LEU A 480 19.86 -20.04 2.35
CA LEU A 480 18.71 -20.17 1.47
C LEU A 480 17.52 -20.70 2.27
N ARG A 481 16.38 -20.03 2.14
CA ARG A 481 15.08 -20.47 2.66
C ARG A 481 14.28 -21.10 1.55
N ILE A 482 13.73 -22.29 1.82
CA ILE A 482 12.90 -23.03 0.87
C ILE A 482 11.52 -23.23 1.50
N TYR A 483 10.47 -22.79 0.82
CA TYR A 483 9.08 -23.02 1.18
C TYR A 483 8.48 -24.09 0.27
N LEU A 484 7.76 -25.07 0.84
CA LEU A 484 7.40 -26.35 0.20
C LEU A 484 5.98 -26.77 0.50
#